data_AF-A0A2S1SY73-F1
#
_entry.id   AF-A0A2S1SY73-F1
#
_cell.length_a   1.000
_cell.length_b   1.000
_cell.length_c   1.000
_cell.angle_alpha   90.00
_cell.angle_beta   90.00
_cell.angle_gamma   90.00
#
_symmetry.space_group_name_H-M   'P 1'
#
loop_
_entity.id
_entity.type
_entity.pdbx_description
1 polymer ?
#
loop_
_entity_poly.entity_id
_entity_poly.type
_entity_poly.pdbx_seq_one_letter_code
_entity_poly.pdbx_strand_id
1 'polypeptide(L)'
;MTKTYPVLGLKGAAVSALAATAAYWIWTAGREWAQGVGRAGSDAFLAGALESVLATVAGVAAMPLLLWAGRRAVRERGNHLMVIGCSVAWPFAGGYVVENDVGAAGTLVVLTLFALLGGLLAVVGLPET
;
A
#
# COMPACT_ATOMS: atom_id res chain seq x y z
N MET A 1 -6.08 -32.61 -1.76
CA MET A 1 -6.67 -31.37 -1.22
C MET A 1 -6.54 -30.29 -2.28
N THR A 2 -7.56 -30.11 -3.11
CA THR A 2 -7.64 -29.06 -4.13
C THR A 2 -7.86 -27.72 -3.42
N LYS A 3 -6.80 -26.93 -3.22
CA LYS A 3 -6.97 -25.53 -2.81
C LYS A 3 -7.61 -24.80 -3.98
N THR A 4 -8.88 -24.43 -3.82
CA THR A 4 -9.66 -23.73 -4.83
C THR A 4 -9.01 -22.37 -5.09
N TYR A 5 -8.35 -22.23 -6.25
CA TYR A 5 -7.80 -20.99 -6.80
C TYR A 5 -8.61 -19.70 -6.51
N PRO A 6 -9.96 -19.69 -6.58
CA PRO A 6 -10.75 -18.51 -6.23
C PRO A 6 -10.58 -18.04 -4.77
N VAL A 7 -10.37 -18.94 -3.81
CA VAL A 7 -10.24 -18.59 -2.39
C VAL A 7 -8.92 -17.87 -2.12
N LEU A 8 -7.86 -18.25 -2.84
CA LEU A 8 -6.55 -17.59 -2.79
C LEU A 8 -6.59 -16.19 -3.40
N GLY A 9 -7.20 -16.06 -4.58
CA GLY A 9 -7.40 -14.75 -5.22
C GLY A 9 -8.22 -13.79 -4.35
N LEU A 10 -9.30 -14.28 -3.74
CA LEU A 10 -10.15 -13.47 -2.86
C LEU A 10 -9.39 -13.00 -1.60
N LYS A 11 -8.60 -13.88 -0.98
CA LYS A 11 -7.76 -13.53 0.18
C LYS A 11 -6.67 -12.53 -0.19
N GLY A 12 -5.98 -12.74 -1.33
CA GLY A 12 -4.96 -11.83 -1.83
C GLY A 12 -5.52 -10.43 -2.11
N ALA A 13 -6.71 -10.36 -2.73
CA ALA A 13 -7.42 -9.12 -2.97
C ALA A 13 -7.84 -8.42 -1.67
N ALA A 14 -8.40 -9.16 -0.71
CA ALA A 14 -8.83 -8.60 0.57
C ALA A 14 -7.65 -8.05 1.40
N VAL A 15 -6.54 -8.79 1.48
CA VAL A 15 -5.33 -8.34 2.17
C VAL A 15 -4.74 -7.11 1.49
N SER A 16 -4.72 -7.08 0.16
CA SER A 16 -4.18 -5.95 -0.61
C SER A 16 -5.07 -4.70 -0.48
N ALA A 17 -6.39 -4.86 -0.48
CA ALA A 17 -7.33 -3.77 -0.26
C ALA A 17 -7.19 -3.16 1.15
N LEU A 18 -7.11 -4.00 2.19
CA LEU A 18 -6.91 -3.54 3.56
C LEU A 18 -5.55 -2.85 3.73
N ALA A 19 -4.48 -3.44 3.18
CA ALA A 19 -3.16 -2.85 3.22
C ALA A 19 -3.12 -1.50 2.49
N ALA A 20 -3.70 -1.42 1.30
CA ALA A 20 -3.75 -0.19 0.51
C ALA A 20 -4.56 0.91 1.21
N THR A 21 -5.68 0.54 1.84
CA THR A 21 -6.49 1.49 2.61
C THR A 21 -5.71 2.02 3.82
N ALA A 22 -5.11 1.13 4.61
CA ALA A 22 -4.33 1.55 5.78
C ALA A 22 -3.11 2.39 5.39
N ALA A 23 -2.39 2.02 4.33
CA ALA A 23 -1.24 2.76 3.85
C ALA A 23 -1.66 4.13 3.27
N TYR A 24 -2.82 4.24 2.63
CA TYR A 24 -3.39 5.53 2.20
C TYR A 24 -3.63 6.45 3.40
N TRP A 25 -4.29 5.97 4.45
CA TRP A 25 -4.54 6.76 5.67
C TRP A 25 -3.25 7.21 6.37
N ILE A 26 -2.24 6.34 6.43
CA ILE A 26 -0.93 6.69 7.01
C ILE A 26 -0.26 7.79 6.17
N TRP A 27 -0.31 7.67 4.84
CA TRP A 27 0.30 8.65 3.95
C TRP A 27 -0.39 10.02 4.01
N THR A 28 -1.72 10.05 3.99
CA THR A 28 -2.49 11.30 4.09
C THR A 28 -2.27 11.99 5.44
N ALA A 29 -2.35 11.25 6.55
CA ALA A 29 -2.08 11.79 7.88
C ALA A 29 -0.64 12.34 8.01
N GLY A 30 0.35 11.62 7.46
CA GLY A 30 1.74 12.09 7.44
C GLY A 30 1.94 13.38 6.62
N ARG A 31 1.24 13.51 5.48
CA ARG A 31 1.24 14.72 4.64
C ARG A 31 0.60 15.91 5.35
N GLU A 32 -0.56 15.72 5.96
CA GLU A 32 -1.25 16.77 6.72
C GLU A 32 -0.38 17.27 7.88
N TRP A 33 0.27 16.35 8.59
CA TRP A 33 1.20 16.69 9.66
C TRP A 33 2.39 17.50 9.15
N ALA A 34 3.07 17.04 8.08
CA ALA A 34 4.21 17.76 7.49
C ALA A 34 3.82 19.16 6.97
N GLN A 35 2.63 19.31 6.38
CA GLN A 35 2.10 20.61 5.97
C GLN A 35 1.73 21.52 7.17
N GLY A 36 1.38 20.94 8.31
CA GLY A 36 1.17 21.67 9.56
C GLY A 36 2.47 22.25 10.11
N VAL A 37 3.56 21.45 10.10
CA VAL A 37 4.87 21.89 10.60
C VAL A 37 5.53 22.93 9.69
N GLY A 38 5.44 22.77 8.36
CA GLY A 38 5.99 23.73 7.41
C GLY A 38 5.37 25.13 7.48
N ARG A 39 4.15 25.27 8.01
CA ARG A 39 3.50 26.58 8.25
C ARG A 39 3.95 27.27 9.53
N ALA A 40 4.67 26.59 10.43
CA ALA A 40 4.97 27.07 11.77
C ALA A 40 6.28 27.89 11.90
N GLY A 41 7.12 28.04 10.87
CA GLY A 41 8.28 28.96 10.92
C GLY A 41 9.33 28.80 9.82
N SER A 42 10.17 29.82 9.59
CA SER A 42 11.18 29.86 8.51
C SER A 42 12.37 28.91 8.70
N ASP A 43 12.70 28.50 9.93
CA ASP A 43 13.63 27.40 10.20
C ASP A 43 12.99 26.02 9.94
N ALA A 44 11.66 25.98 9.77
CA ALA A 44 10.89 24.78 9.49
C ALA A 44 10.89 24.37 8.01
N PHE A 45 11.63 25.05 7.13
CA PHE A 45 11.75 24.59 5.74
C PHE A 45 12.58 23.30 5.65
N LEU A 46 13.71 23.22 6.37
CA LEU A 46 14.49 21.98 6.48
C LEU A 46 13.78 20.91 7.30
N ALA A 47 13.11 21.30 8.39
CA ALA A 47 12.27 20.38 9.18
C ALA A 47 11.13 19.82 8.32
N GLY A 48 10.38 20.68 7.65
CA GLY A 48 9.26 20.32 6.76
C GLY A 48 9.68 19.48 5.56
N ALA A 49 10.88 19.71 5.01
CA ALA A 49 11.44 18.85 3.97
C ALA A 49 11.81 17.46 4.51
N LEU A 50 12.45 17.38 5.68
CA LEU A 50 12.78 16.10 6.32
C LEU A 50 11.53 15.32 6.73
N GLU A 51 10.52 16.02 7.24
CA GLU A 51 9.22 15.47 7.65
C GLU A 51 8.42 15.00 6.44
N SER A 52 8.45 15.72 5.33
CA SER A 52 7.91 15.29 4.04
C SER A 52 8.58 14.01 3.53
N VAL A 53 9.91 13.92 3.60
CA VAL A 53 10.66 12.73 3.23
C VAL A 53 10.33 11.57 4.18
N LEU A 54 10.27 11.81 5.48
CA LEU A 54 9.88 10.80 6.48
C LEU A 54 8.46 10.31 6.29
N ALA A 55 7.50 11.19 6.00
CA ALA A 55 6.12 10.82 5.70
C ALA A 55 6.04 9.98 4.41
N THR A 56 6.82 10.34 3.39
CA THR A 56 6.91 9.58 2.13
C THR A 56 7.53 8.20 2.39
N VAL A 57 8.65 8.14 3.11
CA VAL A 57 9.31 6.87 3.47
C VAL A 57 8.40 6.00 4.33
N ALA A 58 7.70 6.57 5.31
CA ALA A 58 6.74 5.85 6.15
C ALA A 58 5.55 5.34 5.33
N GLY A 59 5.00 6.15 4.42
CA GLY A 59 3.92 5.75 3.52
C GLY A 59 4.33 4.66 2.53
N VAL A 60 5.55 4.72 2.00
CA VAL A 60 6.11 3.68 1.12
C VAL A 60 6.42 2.40 1.90
N ALA A 61 6.97 2.51 3.11
CA ALA A 61 7.33 1.37 3.96
C ALA A 61 6.12 0.72 4.67
N ALA A 62 5.02 1.45 4.85
CA ALA A 62 3.79 0.91 5.44
C ALA A 62 3.24 -0.26 4.62
N MET A 63 3.33 -0.19 3.30
CA MET A 63 2.78 -1.21 2.41
C MET A 63 3.48 -2.58 2.52
N PRO A 64 4.82 -2.70 2.40
CA PRO A 64 5.51 -3.97 2.63
C PRO A 64 5.29 -4.50 4.05
N LEU A 65 5.21 -3.63 5.07
CA LEU A 65 4.90 -4.02 6.45
C LEU A 65 3.49 -4.61 6.60
N LEU A 66 2.48 -3.96 6.02
CA LEU A 66 1.09 -4.41 6.06
C LEU A 66 0.89 -5.71 5.27
N LEU A 67 1.51 -5.81 4.09
CA LEU A 67 1.48 -7.03 3.28
C LEU A 67 2.23 -8.19 3.96
N TRP A 68 3.33 -7.89 4.65
CA TRP A 68 4.05 -8.87 5.46
C TRP A 68 3.22 -9.34 6.66
N ALA A 69 2.59 -8.41 7.38
CA ALA A 69 1.68 -8.72 8.48
C ALA A 69 0.47 -9.56 8.01
N GLY A 70 -0.13 -9.18 6.88
CA GLY A 70 -1.22 -9.92 6.24
C GLY A 70 -0.82 -11.35 5.88
N ARG A 71 0.37 -11.56 5.29
CA ARG A 71 0.88 -12.91 5.02
C ARG A 71 1.12 -13.70 6.31
N ARG A 72 1.62 -13.06 7.36
CA ARG A 72 1.86 -13.71 8.66
C ARG A 72 0.55 -14.14 9.32
N ALA A 73 -0.51 -13.33 9.17
CA ALA A 73 -1.86 -13.65 9.64
C ALA A 73 -2.50 -14.81 8.85
N VAL A 74 -2.31 -14.86 7.53
CA VAL A 74 -2.92 -15.89 6.65
C VAL A 74 -2.13 -17.22 6.68
N ARG A 75 -0.93 -17.26 7.31
CA ARG A 75 -0.06 -18.44 7.41
C ARG A 75 0.33 -19.09 6.06
N GLU A 76 0.11 -18.40 4.94
CA GLU A 76 0.52 -18.88 3.62
C GLU A 76 2.01 -18.60 3.36
N ARG A 77 2.82 -19.66 3.42
CA ARG A 77 4.22 -19.65 2.97
C ARG A 77 4.26 -19.86 1.45
N GLY A 78 4.91 -18.95 0.73
CA GLY A 78 5.21 -19.12 -0.70
C GLY A 78 4.96 -17.89 -1.58
N ASN A 79 4.01 -17.02 -1.22
CA ASN A 79 3.54 -15.98 -2.14
C ASN A 79 4.37 -14.67 -2.08
N HIS A 80 5.68 -14.76 -2.34
CA HIS A 80 6.61 -13.61 -2.26
C HIS A 80 6.42 -12.61 -3.41
N LEU A 81 5.95 -13.10 -4.56
CA LEU A 81 5.59 -12.30 -5.74
C LEU A 81 4.53 -11.24 -5.42
N MET A 82 3.49 -11.58 -4.66
CA MET A 82 2.47 -10.61 -4.23
C MET A 82 3.08 -9.49 -3.39
N VAL A 83 3.96 -9.81 -2.43
CA VAL A 83 4.58 -8.77 -1.59
C VAL A 83 5.51 -7.90 -2.40
N ILE A 84 6.36 -8.48 -3.25
CA ILE A 84 7.31 -7.71 -4.07
C ILE A 84 6.54 -6.84 -5.07
N GLY A 85 5.61 -7.41 -5.83
CA GLY A 85 4.84 -6.70 -6.85
C GLY A 85 3.99 -5.58 -6.27
N CYS A 86 3.25 -5.84 -5.20
CA CYS A 86 2.45 -4.79 -4.55
C CYS A 86 3.34 -3.72 -3.88
N SER A 87 4.48 -4.09 -3.28
CA SER A 87 5.40 -3.09 -2.69
C SER A 87 6.00 -2.16 -3.74
N VAL A 88 6.30 -2.68 -4.94
CA VAL A 88 6.81 -1.87 -6.06
C VAL A 88 5.71 -1.02 -6.70
N ALA A 89 4.49 -1.56 -6.81
CA ALA A 89 3.36 -0.83 -7.40
C ALA A 89 2.83 0.30 -6.49
N TRP A 90 2.99 0.16 -5.17
CA TRP A 90 2.45 1.10 -4.18
C TRP A 90 2.94 2.54 -4.28
N PRO A 91 4.25 2.85 -4.41
CA PRO A 91 4.70 4.23 -4.57
C PRO A 91 4.07 4.93 -5.78
N PHE A 92 3.78 4.19 -6.87
CA PHE A 92 3.08 4.74 -8.04
C PHE A 92 1.59 4.96 -7.76
N ALA A 93 0.91 3.96 -7.18
CA ALA A 93 -0.53 4.05 -6.91
C ALA A 93 -0.85 5.06 -5.79
N GLY A 94 -0.17 4.95 -4.65
CA GLY A 94 -0.32 5.85 -3.51
C GLY A 94 0.15 7.27 -3.82
N GLY A 95 1.29 7.39 -4.52
CA GLY A 95 1.77 8.68 -5.01
C GLY A 95 0.77 9.33 -5.96
N TYR A 96 0.24 8.59 -6.95
CA TYR A 96 -0.75 9.14 -7.88
C TYR A 96 -2.00 9.64 -7.16
N VAL A 97 -2.51 8.87 -6.19
CA VAL A 97 -3.71 9.25 -5.44
C VAL A 97 -3.48 10.50 -4.58
N VAL A 98 -2.38 10.54 -3.84
CA VAL A 98 -2.10 11.63 -2.90
C VAL A 98 -1.65 12.90 -3.61
N GLU A 99 -0.86 12.79 -4.69
CA GLU A 99 -0.30 13.96 -5.38
C GLU A 99 -1.30 14.63 -6.33
N ASN A 100 -2.20 13.86 -6.96
CA ASN A 100 -3.14 14.40 -7.94
C ASN A 100 -4.51 14.77 -7.36
N ASP A 101 -4.71 14.59 -6.04
CA ASP A 101 -5.99 14.79 -5.35
C ASP A 101 -7.18 14.24 -6.17
N VAL A 102 -7.00 13.02 -6.69
CA VAL A 102 -7.99 12.32 -7.48
C VAL A 102 -9.10 11.90 -6.52
N GLY A 103 -10.06 12.81 -6.31
CA GLY A 103 -11.11 12.69 -5.30
C GLY A 103 -11.80 11.32 -5.24
N ALA A 104 -12.60 11.07 -4.20
CA ALA A 104 -13.03 9.73 -3.75
C ALA A 104 -13.21 8.62 -4.81
N ALA A 105 -13.86 8.89 -5.95
CA ALA A 105 -14.01 7.92 -7.04
C ALA A 105 -12.67 7.46 -7.66
N GLY A 106 -11.73 8.37 -7.88
CA GLY A 106 -10.40 8.08 -8.40
C GLY A 106 -9.58 7.22 -7.44
N THR A 107 -9.58 7.58 -6.16
CA THR A 107 -9.00 6.75 -5.08
C THR A 107 -9.58 5.33 -5.10
N LEU A 108 -10.91 5.20 -5.20
CA LEU A 108 -11.59 3.90 -5.21
C LEU A 108 -11.17 3.04 -6.42
N VAL A 109 -11.06 3.65 -7.61
CA VAL A 109 -10.59 2.95 -8.82
C VAL A 109 -9.15 2.46 -8.65
N VAL A 110 -8.25 3.32 -8.16
CA VAL A 110 -6.83 2.95 -7.96
C VAL A 110 -6.69 1.84 -6.91
N LEU A 111 -7.41 1.94 -5.78
CA LEU A 111 -7.41 0.92 -4.74
C LEU A 111 -8.01 -0.41 -5.24
N THR A 112 -9.05 -0.35 -6.09
CA THR A 112 -9.65 -1.53 -6.69
C THR A 112 -8.68 -2.21 -7.65
N LEU A 113 -8.03 -1.46 -8.53
CA LEU A 113 -6.99 -1.99 -9.42
C LEU A 113 -5.83 -2.61 -8.63
N PHE A 114 -5.45 -1.98 -7.51
CA PHE A 114 -4.41 -2.50 -6.63
C PHE A 114 -4.83 -3.81 -5.95
N ALA A 115 -6.08 -3.91 -5.50
CA ALA A 115 -6.64 -5.14 -4.95
C ALA A 115 -6.69 -6.26 -5.99
N LEU A 116 -7.09 -5.95 -7.22
CA LEU A 116 -7.08 -6.89 -8.35
C LEU A 116 -5.66 -7.39 -8.66
N LEU A 117 -4.67 -6.48 -8.67
CA LEU A 117 -3.27 -6.83 -8.86
C LEU A 117 -2.77 -7.79 -7.76
N GLY A 118 -3.11 -7.50 -6.50
CA GLY A 118 -2.75 -8.36 -5.37
C GLY A 118 -3.41 -9.74 -5.43
N GLY A 119 -4.68 -9.81 -5.82
CA GLY A 119 -5.38 -11.07 -6.07
C GLY A 119 -4.75 -11.87 -7.22
N LEU A 120 -4.40 -11.20 -8.33
CA LEU A 120 -3.74 -11.83 -9.48
C LEU A 120 -2.36 -12.38 -9.11
N LEU A 121 -1.53 -11.58 -8.46
CA LEU A 121 -0.20 -12.00 -8.01
C LEU A 121 -0.28 -13.15 -6.99
N ALA A 122 -1.36 -13.22 -6.20
CA ALA A 122 -1.57 -14.33 -5.29
C ALA A 122 -1.92 -15.65 -5.97
N VAL A 123 -2.61 -15.58 -7.11
CA VAL A 123 -2.90 -16.75 -7.94
C VAL A 123 -1.65 -17.17 -8.72
N VAL A 124 -0.89 -16.21 -9.27
CA VAL A 124 0.33 -16.47 -10.06
C VAL A 124 1.51 -16.93 -9.19
N GLY A 125 1.60 -16.49 -7.94
CA GLY A 125 2.68 -16.86 -7.02
C GLY A 125 2.60 -18.28 -6.44
N LEU A 126 1.73 -19.14 -6.95
CA LEU A 126 1.66 -20.55 -6.57
C LEU A 126 2.86 -21.31 -7.17
N PRO A 127 3.66 -22.02 -6.37
CA PRO A 127 4.53 -23.05 -6.92
C PRO A 127 3.64 -24.14 -7.52
N GLU A 128 3.90 -24.51 -8.77
CA GLU A 128 3.29 -25.67 -9.41
C GLU A 128 3.65 -26.92 -8.58
N THR A 129 2.71 -27.42 -7.77
CA THR A 129 2.84 -28.69 -7.04
C THR A 129 1.58 -29.51 -7.17
#